data_AF-A0A8C4NN00-F1
#
_entry.id   AF-A0A8C4NN00-F1
#
_cell.length_a   1.000
_cell.length_b   1.000
_cell.length_c   1.000
_cell.angle_alpha   90.00
_cell.angle_beta   90.00
_cell.angle_gamma   90.00
#
_symmetry.space_group_name_H-M   'P 1'
#
loop_
_entity.id
_entity.type
_entity.pdbx_description
1 polymer ?
#
loop_
_entity_poly.entity_id
_entity_poly.type
_entity_poly.pdbx_seq_one_letter_code
_entity_poly.pdbx_strand_id
1 'polypeptide(L)'
;MCEPSDVVVTPCLRQTRNNIHVTRLCLPLDVLFAASSSQPWGDVIVQLMHRLKQQVQESGKWLERGEILQPPIPLHFLLTGGALVTVPLPPELSDDDLKEFRMELHGRHDVPLDRPCFRRGNALTLPGGECQECFLRSPHGSLSPPSVPDAQVFLVQGDYTYYHYGQGGTSDVGWGCAYRSLQTIASWFNLQAYTSRTAPSHEEIQQALVDVGDKPKDFVGSRRWIGSIEVQVVLGQLLGISSRIVCISKGSELESCARELVTHFSCEGTPVMIGGGVLAHTILGVMWSKTSGETRFLVLDPHYTGPDDLNPVLDKGWCGWKRVDFWAPNSFYNLCLPLRPREF
;
A
#
# COMPACT_ATOMS: atom_id res chain seq x y z
N MET A 1 -39.06 -39.82 -81.51
CA MET A 1 -38.19 -38.62 -81.57
C MET A 1 -38.98 -37.48 -80.92
N CYS A 2 -38.65 -36.91 -79.76
CA CYS A 2 -37.47 -36.92 -78.91
C CYS A 2 -37.92 -36.87 -77.43
N GLU A 3 -37.12 -37.43 -76.52
CA GLU A 3 -37.30 -37.31 -75.06
C GLU A 3 -36.95 -35.89 -74.57
N PRO A 4 -37.49 -35.43 -73.42
CA PRO A 4 -37.07 -34.17 -72.81
C PRO A 4 -35.73 -34.39 -72.09
N SER A 5 -34.75 -33.56 -72.44
CA SER A 5 -33.43 -33.51 -71.81
C SER A 5 -33.52 -33.05 -70.36
N ASP A 6 -33.02 -33.87 -69.42
CA ASP A 6 -32.82 -33.50 -68.02
C ASP A 6 -31.89 -32.29 -67.90
N VAL A 7 -32.39 -31.23 -67.26
CA VAL A 7 -31.59 -30.05 -66.90
C VAL A 7 -30.71 -30.41 -65.71
N VAL A 8 -29.43 -30.64 -65.96
CA VAL A 8 -28.42 -30.82 -64.91
C VAL A 8 -28.24 -29.50 -64.17
N VAL A 9 -28.81 -29.36 -62.98
CA VAL A 9 -28.53 -28.25 -62.07
C VAL A 9 -27.19 -28.51 -61.40
N THR A 10 -26.12 -27.87 -61.91
CA THR A 10 -24.81 -27.91 -61.25
C THR A 10 -24.86 -27.06 -59.97
N PRO A 11 -24.56 -27.60 -58.78
CA PRO A 11 -24.53 -26.80 -57.57
C PRO A 11 -23.38 -25.80 -57.65
N CYS A 12 -23.71 -24.51 -57.73
CA CYS A 12 -22.72 -23.45 -57.70
C CYS A 12 -22.29 -23.23 -56.24
N LEU A 13 -21.12 -23.74 -55.87
CA LEU A 13 -20.46 -23.40 -54.60
C LEU A 13 -20.05 -21.92 -54.64
N ARG A 14 -20.93 -21.05 -54.14
CA ARG A 14 -20.57 -19.66 -53.85
C ARG A 14 -19.71 -19.64 -52.60
N GLN A 15 -18.39 -19.61 -52.78
CA GLN A 15 -17.47 -19.32 -51.69
C GLN A 15 -17.59 -17.83 -51.34
N THR A 16 -18.44 -17.51 -50.37
CA THR A 16 -18.40 -16.21 -49.69
C THR A 16 -17.09 -16.13 -48.92
N ARG A 17 -16.10 -15.42 -49.46
CA ARG A 17 -14.94 -14.96 -48.69
C ARG A 17 -15.42 -13.88 -47.70
N ASN A 18 -16.13 -14.29 -46.67
CA ASN A 18 -16.24 -13.48 -45.48
C ASN A 18 -14.84 -13.49 -44.86
N ASN A 19 -14.21 -12.33 -44.72
CA ASN A 19 -13.00 -12.18 -43.91
C ASN A 19 -13.36 -12.50 -42.46
N ILE A 20 -13.39 -13.79 -42.11
CA ILE A 20 -13.57 -14.24 -40.75
C ILE A 20 -12.26 -13.95 -40.03
N HIS A 21 -12.24 -12.86 -39.27
CA HIS A 21 -11.15 -12.61 -38.33
C HIS A 21 -11.32 -13.58 -37.15
N VAL A 22 -10.41 -14.55 -37.07
CA VAL A 22 -10.34 -15.49 -35.95
C VAL A 22 -9.30 -14.97 -34.97
N THR A 23 -9.74 -14.67 -33.75
CA THR A 23 -8.84 -14.32 -32.64
C THR A 23 -8.70 -15.52 -31.72
N ARG A 24 -7.46 -15.87 -31.35
CA ARG A 24 -7.16 -16.86 -30.32
C ARG A 24 -6.76 -16.12 -29.06
N LEU A 25 -7.41 -16.43 -27.95
CA LEU A 25 -7.09 -15.90 -26.63
C LEU A 25 -6.65 -17.05 -25.73
N CYS A 26 -5.57 -16.85 -24.98
CA CYS A 26 -5.09 -17.80 -23.98
C CYS A 26 -5.52 -17.30 -22.60
N LEU A 27 -6.57 -17.89 -22.03
CA LEU A 27 -7.06 -17.50 -20.71
C LEU A 27 -6.10 -18.01 -19.61
N PRO A 28 -5.41 -17.12 -18.86
CA PRO A 28 -4.58 -17.55 -17.75
C PRO A 28 -5.47 -18.07 -16.61
N LEU A 29 -5.12 -19.24 -16.07
CA LEU A 29 -5.78 -19.84 -14.92
C LEU A 29 -4.81 -19.86 -13.74
N ASP A 30 -5.22 -19.30 -12.62
CA ASP A 30 -4.44 -19.25 -11.40
C ASP A 30 -5.41 -19.18 -10.23
N VAL A 31 -5.35 -20.17 -9.34
CA VAL A 31 -6.30 -20.34 -8.24
C VAL A 31 -5.55 -20.58 -6.95
N LEU A 32 -5.95 -19.84 -5.93
CA LEU A 32 -5.40 -19.96 -4.58
C LEU A 32 -6.51 -20.30 -3.60
N PHE A 33 -6.26 -21.26 -2.71
CA PHE A 33 -7.14 -21.59 -1.59
C PHE A 33 -6.32 -22.13 -0.42
N ALA A 34 -6.84 -21.96 0.80
CA ALA A 34 -6.26 -22.55 2.00
C ALA A 34 -6.91 -23.91 2.28
N ALA A 35 -6.10 -24.91 2.64
CA ALA A 35 -6.55 -26.23 3.05
C ALA A 35 -5.92 -26.62 4.39
N SER A 36 -6.68 -27.32 5.23
CA SER A 36 -6.14 -27.89 6.47
C SER A 36 -5.30 -29.13 6.17
N SER A 37 -4.23 -29.37 6.95
CA SER A 37 -3.43 -30.60 6.85
C SER A 37 -4.24 -31.88 7.15
N SER A 38 -5.34 -31.75 7.88
CA SER A 38 -6.27 -32.84 8.20
C SER A 38 -7.38 -33.03 7.17
N GLN A 39 -7.45 -32.20 6.14
CA GLN A 39 -8.57 -32.18 5.20
C GLN A 39 -8.50 -33.38 4.23
N PRO A 40 -9.62 -34.10 3.99
CA PRO A 40 -9.66 -35.18 3.02
C PRO A 40 -9.31 -34.69 1.60
N TRP A 41 -8.51 -35.47 0.88
CA TRP A 41 -8.05 -35.08 -0.46
C TRP A 41 -9.18 -34.92 -1.48
N GLY A 42 -10.28 -35.68 -1.33
CA GLY A 42 -11.48 -35.51 -2.14
C GLY A 42 -12.08 -34.10 -2.02
N ASP A 43 -12.15 -33.57 -0.80
CA ASP A 43 -12.68 -32.22 -0.55
C ASP A 43 -11.76 -31.13 -1.13
N VAL A 44 -10.44 -31.34 -1.04
CA VAL A 44 -9.44 -30.46 -1.64
C VAL A 44 -9.63 -30.36 -3.16
N ILE A 45 -9.82 -31.50 -3.85
CA ILE A 45 -10.07 -31.54 -5.29
C ILE A 45 -11.38 -30.83 -5.65
N VAL A 46 -12.46 -31.09 -4.89
CA VAL A 46 -13.76 -30.43 -5.11
C VAL A 46 -13.64 -28.92 -4.98
N GLN A 47 -12.94 -28.42 -3.97
CA GLN A 47 -12.72 -26.99 -3.79
C GLN A 47 -11.89 -26.39 -4.93
N LEU A 48 -10.82 -27.06 -5.35
CA LEU A 48 -9.99 -26.62 -6.48
C LEU A 48 -10.82 -26.51 -7.77
N MET A 49 -11.61 -27.54 -8.09
CA MET A 49 -12.49 -27.54 -9.26
C MET A 49 -13.55 -26.43 -9.19
N HIS A 50 -14.11 -26.19 -8.00
CA HIS A 50 -15.06 -25.11 -7.79
C HIS A 50 -14.44 -23.73 -8.07
N ARG A 51 -13.22 -23.47 -7.57
CA ARG A 51 -12.50 -22.22 -7.81
C ARG A 51 -12.13 -22.02 -9.27
N LEU A 52 -11.65 -23.07 -9.95
CA LEU A 52 -11.35 -23.01 -11.39
C LEU A 52 -12.60 -22.69 -12.21
N LYS A 53 -13.73 -23.35 -11.91
CA LYS A 53 -15.00 -23.07 -12.57
C LYS A 53 -15.43 -21.63 -12.36
N GLN A 54 -15.33 -21.13 -11.13
CA GLN A 54 -15.66 -19.74 -10.80
C GLN A 54 -14.78 -18.76 -11.58
N GLN A 55 -13.46 -18.97 -11.62
CA GLN A 55 -12.55 -18.10 -12.37
C GLN A 55 -12.87 -18.06 -13.87
N VAL A 56 -13.14 -19.22 -14.49
CA VAL A 56 -13.51 -19.29 -15.91
C VAL A 56 -14.81 -18.53 -16.17
N GLN A 57 -15.81 -18.66 -15.29
CA GLN A 57 -17.08 -17.95 -15.42
C GLN A 57 -16.90 -16.43 -15.29
N GLU A 58 -16.17 -15.95 -14.28
CA GLU A 58 -15.92 -14.51 -14.11
C GLU A 58 -15.09 -13.91 -15.26
N SER A 59 -14.11 -14.66 -15.77
CA SER A 59 -13.33 -14.23 -16.94
C SER A 59 -14.19 -14.20 -18.22
N GLY A 60 -15.12 -15.16 -18.35
CA GLY A 60 -16.09 -15.21 -19.44
C GLY A 60 -17.00 -13.97 -19.45
N LYS A 61 -17.50 -13.54 -18.28
CA LYS A 61 -18.32 -12.32 -18.16
C LYS A 61 -17.60 -11.08 -18.69
N TRP A 62 -16.30 -10.96 -18.44
CA TRP A 62 -15.49 -9.85 -18.97
C TRP A 62 -15.37 -9.89 -20.49
N LEU A 63 -15.11 -11.08 -21.06
CA LEU A 63 -15.01 -11.25 -22.52
C LEU A 63 -16.34 -11.04 -23.23
N GLU A 64 -17.45 -11.45 -22.61
CA GLU A 64 -18.81 -11.28 -23.13
C GLU A 64 -19.25 -9.81 -23.22
N ARG A 65 -18.70 -8.93 -22.37
CA ARG A 65 -18.93 -7.48 -22.47
C ARG A 65 -18.37 -6.88 -23.75
N GLY A 66 -17.35 -7.51 -24.36
CA GLY A 66 -16.72 -7.03 -25.59
C GLY A 66 -15.89 -5.74 -25.42
N GLU A 67 -15.61 -5.34 -24.18
CA GLU A 67 -14.88 -4.10 -23.84
C GLU A 67 -13.37 -4.29 -23.78
N ILE A 68 -12.89 -5.54 -23.81
CA ILE A 68 -11.48 -5.90 -23.59
C ILE A 68 -10.97 -6.78 -24.73
N LEU A 69 -9.67 -6.66 -25.05
CA LEU A 69 -9.04 -7.38 -26.16
C LEU A 69 -8.14 -8.51 -25.67
N GLN A 70 -7.70 -8.44 -24.42
CA GLN A 70 -6.88 -9.41 -23.74
C GLN A 70 -7.70 -10.14 -22.66
N PRO A 71 -7.35 -11.40 -22.37
CA PRO A 71 -8.01 -12.13 -21.30
C PRO A 71 -7.67 -11.51 -19.94
N PRO A 72 -8.63 -11.45 -19.00
CA PRO A 72 -8.38 -11.01 -17.64
C PRO A 72 -7.28 -11.81 -16.95
N ILE A 73 -6.49 -11.13 -16.10
CA ILE A 73 -5.42 -11.73 -15.31
C ILE A 73 -5.94 -11.99 -13.89
N PRO A 74 -5.87 -13.23 -13.39
CA PRO A 74 -6.24 -13.53 -12.00
C PRO A 74 -5.25 -12.90 -11.02
N LEU A 75 -5.78 -12.19 -10.03
CA LEU A 75 -5.03 -11.70 -8.88
C LEU A 75 -5.63 -12.24 -7.58
N HIS A 76 -4.78 -12.52 -6.60
CA HIS A 76 -5.19 -13.07 -5.30
C HIS A 76 -5.19 -12.01 -4.23
N PHE A 77 -6.22 -11.99 -3.38
CA PHE A 77 -6.40 -11.02 -2.30
C PHE A 77 -6.64 -11.76 -0.99
N LEU A 78 -5.99 -11.28 0.08
CA LEU A 78 -6.28 -11.70 1.44
C LEU A 78 -7.11 -10.62 2.12
N LEU A 79 -8.37 -10.92 2.37
CA LEU A 79 -9.30 -9.98 2.98
C LEU A 79 -9.19 -9.99 4.51
N THR A 80 -9.63 -8.88 5.13
CA THR A 80 -9.79 -8.78 6.57
C THR A 80 -10.69 -9.92 7.06
N GLY A 81 -10.16 -10.78 7.94
CA GLY A 81 -10.83 -12.02 8.37
C GLY A 81 -10.20 -13.31 7.81
N GLY A 82 -9.18 -13.20 6.95
CA GLY A 82 -8.38 -14.34 6.47
C GLY A 82 -8.94 -15.03 5.22
N ALA A 83 -9.98 -14.46 4.60
CA ALA A 83 -10.56 -15.02 3.38
C ALA A 83 -9.64 -14.76 2.17
N LEU A 84 -9.30 -15.83 1.45
CA LEU A 84 -8.58 -15.76 0.18
C LEU A 84 -9.57 -15.68 -0.99
N VAL A 85 -9.41 -14.66 -1.82
CA VAL A 85 -10.25 -14.39 -2.99
C VAL A 85 -9.39 -14.25 -4.22
N THR A 86 -9.80 -14.86 -5.32
CA THR A 86 -9.16 -14.66 -6.63
C THR A 86 -10.11 -13.87 -7.51
N VAL A 87 -9.61 -12.78 -8.10
CA VAL A 87 -10.38 -11.88 -8.95
C VAL A 87 -9.67 -11.74 -10.30
N PRO A 88 -10.32 -12.11 -11.42
CA PRO A 88 -9.81 -11.82 -12.76
C PRO A 88 -10.02 -10.35 -13.11
N LEU A 89 -8.94 -9.62 -13.34
CA LEU A 89 -8.96 -8.20 -13.71
C LEU A 89 -8.45 -8.00 -15.15
N PRO A 90 -9.16 -7.22 -16.01
CA PRO A 90 -8.67 -6.90 -17.35
C PRO A 90 -7.39 -6.06 -17.31
N PRO A 91 -6.32 -6.44 -18.02
CA PRO A 91 -5.05 -5.70 -17.98
C PRO A 91 -5.16 -4.28 -18.58
N GLU A 92 -6.11 -4.02 -19.48
CA GLU A 92 -6.26 -2.74 -20.17
C GLU A 92 -6.97 -1.67 -19.35
N LEU A 93 -7.75 -2.07 -18.33
CA LEU A 93 -8.52 -1.14 -17.50
C LEU A 93 -7.71 -0.73 -16.27
N SER A 94 -7.63 0.57 -16.01
CA SER A 94 -6.96 1.10 -14.82
C SER A 94 -7.71 0.74 -13.54
N ASP A 95 -7.08 0.89 -12.38
CA ASP A 95 -7.81 0.77 -11.11
C ASP A 95 -8.90 1.85 -10.99
N ASP A 96 -8.79 3.00 -11.63
CA ASP A 96 -9.87 4.00 -11.59
C ASP A 96 -11.08 3.57 -12.43
N ASP A 97 -10.85 2.96 -13.60
CA ASP A 97 -11.91 2.41 -14.46
C ASP A 97 -12.68 1.26 -13.77
N LEU A 98 -12.00 0.50 -12.89
CA LEU A 98 -12.56 -0.66 -12.19
C LEU A 98 -13.30 -0.30 -10.89
N LYS A 99 -13.53 0.98 -10.60
CA LYS A 99 -14.12 1.44 -9.34
C LYS A 99 -15.49 0.81 -9.04
N GLU A 100 -16.40 0.80 -10.01
CA GLU A 100 -17.75 0.22 -9.84
C GLU A 100 -17.68 -1.29 -9.59
N PHE A 101 -16.80 -1.99 -10.30
CA PHE A 101 -16.57 -3.41 -10.11
C PHE A 101 -15.99 -3.72 -8.72
N ARG A 102 -15.04 -2.91 -8.22
CA ARG A 102 -14.56 -3.06 -6.84
C ARG A 102 -15.65 -2.81 -5.82
N MET A 103 -16.53 -1.84 -6.04
CA MET A 103 -17.67 -1.61 -5.13
C MET A 103 -18.55 -2.85 -5.02
N GLU A 104 -18.80 -3.55 -6.14
CA GLU A 104 -19.51 -4.83 -6.15
C GLU A 104 -18.75 -5.91 -5.37
N LEU A 105 -17.42 -6.00 -5.53
CA LEU A 105 -16.58 -6.95 -4.79
C LEU A 105 -16.64 -6.70 -3.28
N HIS A 106 -16.57 -5.44 -2.85
CA HIS A 106 -16.75 -5.06 -1.45
C HIS A 106 -18.10 -5.54 -0.90
N GLY A 107 -19.20 -5.29 -1.62
CA GLY A 107 -20.53 -5.77 -1.22
C GLY A 107 -20.64 -7.29 -1.20
N ARG A 108 -20.04 -7.99 -2.17
CA ARG A 108 -20.06 -9.46 -2.27
C ARG A 108 -19.30 -10.14 -1.14
N HIS A 109 -18.24 -9.50 -0.64
CA HIS A 109 -17.34 -10.04 0.38
C HIS A 109 -17.52 -9.41 1.76
N ASP A 110 -18.53 -8.56 1.94
CA ASP A 110 -18.81 -7.83 3.19
C ASP A 110 -17.58 -7.06 3.73
N VAL A 111 -16.83 -6.45 2.80
CA VAL A 111 -15.64 -5.66 3.13
C VAL A 111 -16.04 -4.17 3.19
N PRO A 112 -15.69 -3.45 4.27
CA PRO A 112 -16.00 -2.03 4.39
C PRO A 112 -15.48 -1.20 3.21
N LEU A 113 -16.24 -0.19 2.78
CA LEU A 113 -15.87 0.77 1.72
C LEU A 113 -14.97 1.91 2.24
N ASP A 114 -14.28 1.70 3.37
CA ASP A 114 -13.47 2.73 4.04
C ASP A 114 -11.99 2.71 3.63
N ARG A 115 -11.56 1.67 2.89
CA ARG A 115 -10.19 1.47 2.41
C ARG A 115 -10.12 0.58 1.16
N PRO A 116 -9.06 0.68 0.35
CA PRO A 116 -8.85 -0.22 -0.78
C PRO A 116 -8.57 -1.65 -0.33
N CYS A 117 -9.23 -2.62 -0.96
CA CYS A 117 -9.00 -4.05 -0.72
C CYS A 117 -8.82 -4.87 -2.01
N PHE A 118 -9.26 -4.35 -3.16
CA PHE A 118 -9.27 -5.06 -4.44
C PHE A 118 -8.54 -4.29 -5.56
N ARG A 119 -7.71 -3.30 -5.22
CA ARG A 119 -6.82 -2.65 -6.20
C ARG A 119 -5.65 -3.56 -6.50
N ARG A 120 -4.98 -3.40 -7.64
CA ARG A 120 -3.84 -4.27 -8.01
C ARG A 120 -2.73 -4.26 -6.97
N GLY A 121 -2.49 -3.11 -6.33
CA GLY A 121 -1.53 -2.98 -5.22
C GLY A 121 -1.88 -3.78 -3.96
N ASN A 122 -3.12 -4.24 -3.80
CA ASN A 122 -3.54 -5.11 -2.69
C ASN A 122 -3.35 -6.60 -3.00
N ALA A 123 -2.94 -6.96 -4.22
CA ALA A 123 -2.76 -8.35 -4.59
C ALA A 123 -1.60 -8.99 -3.80
N LEU A 124 -1.80 -10.22 -3.36
CA LEU A 124 -0.80 -11.02 -2.65
C LEU A 124 0.40 -11.28 -3.56
N THR A 125 1.59 -11.02 -3.02
CA THR A 125 2.84 -11.49 -3.61
C THR A 125 3.20 -12.82 -2.96
N LEU A 126 3.17 -13.91 -3.74
CA LEU A 126 3.52 -15.24 -3.24
C LEU A 126 5.04 -15.39 -3.07
N PRO A 127 5.52 -16.19 -2.10
CA PRO A 127 6.95 -16.43 -1.90
C PRO A 127 7.59 -17.02 -3.16
N GLY A 128 8.68 -16.40 -3.63
CA GLY A 128 9.40 -16.81 -4.85
C GLY A 128 9.29 -15.84 -6.03
N GLY A 129 8.45 -14.79 -5.92
CA GLY A 129 8.52 -13.64 -6.81
C GLY A 129 9.79 -12.80 -6.55
N GLU A 130 10.42 -12.28 -7.61
CA GLU A 130 11.59 -11.40 -7.50
C GLU A 130 11.21 -10.14 -6.71
N CYS A 131 11.65 -10.03 -5.46
CA CYS A 131 11.56 -8.78 -4.71
C CYS A 131 12.70 -7.87 -5.21
N GLN A 132 12.39 -6.90 -6.07
CA GLN A 132 13.38 -6.06 -6.72
C GLN A 132 14.09 -5.07 -5.78
N GLU A 133 13.60 -4.86 -4.56
CA GLU A 133 14.21 -3.92 -3.61
C GLU A 133 14.16 -4.47 -2.17
N CYS A 134 15.34 -4.69 -1.57
CA CYS A 134 15.53 -5.30 -0.26
C CYS A 134 15.26 -4.35 0.92
N PHE A 135 14.20 -3.54 0.87
CA PHE A 135 13.86 -2.70 2.02
C PHE A 135 13.28 -3.54 3.16
N LEU A 136 13.63 -3.22 4.40
CA LEU A 136 12.98 -3.83 5.56
C LEU A 136 11.51 -3.40 5.62
N ARG A 137 10.60 -4.38 5.59
CA ARG A 137 9.16 -4.16 5.69
C ARG A 137 8.70 -4.31 7.13
N SER A 138 7.95 -3.31 7.62
CA SER A 138 7.27 -3.33 8.92
C SER A 138 8.11 -3.88 10.09
N PRO A 139 9.35 -3.39 10.34
CA PRO A 139 10.24 -3.93 11.38
C PRO A 139 9.61 -3.96 12.77
N HIS A 140 8.65 -3.07 13.04
CA HIS A 140 7.93 -3.05 14.30
C HIS A 140 7.10 -4.30 14.58
N GLY A 141 6.74 -5.09 13.56
CA GLY A 141 5.95 -6.32 13.72
C GLY A 141 6.66 -7.40 14.52
N SER A 142 8.00 -7.33 14.65
CA SER A 142 8.81 -8.24 15.45
C SER A 142 9.04 -7.75 16.89
N LEU A 143 8.51 -6.59 17.27
CA LEU A 143 8.64 -6.05 18.61
C LEU A 143 7.45 -6.45 19.50
N SER A 144 7.75 -6.82 20.73
CA SER A 144 6.73 -6.95 21.77
C SER A 144 6.38 -5.56 22.33
N PRO A 145 5.10 -5.26 22.60
CA PRO A 145 4.71 -4.01 23.25
C PRO A 145 5.24 -3.97 24.71
N PRO A 146 5.46 -2.76 25.27
CA PRO A 146 5.84 -2.62 26.67
C PRO A 146 4.77 -3.18 27.60
N SER A 147 5.17 -3.88 28.66
CA SER A 147 4.24 -4.40 29.66
C SER A 147 3.94 -3.30 30.69
N VAL A 148 2.88 -2.53 30.45
CA VAL A 148 2.35 -1.51 31.37
C VAL A 148 0.90 -1.87 31.73
N PRO A 149 0.54 -1.91 33.04
CA PRO A 149 -0.83 -2.22 33.47
C PRO A 149 -1.88 -1.29 32.84
N ASP A 150 -2.98 -1.89 32.37
CA ASP A 150 -4.13 -1.22 31.75
C ASP A 150 -3.78 -0.36 30.52
N ALA A 151 -2.58 -0.52 29.95
CA ALA A 151 -2.16 0.22 28.78
C ALA A 151 -2.72 -0.41 27.51
N GLN A 152 -3.23 0.45 26.63
CA GLN A 152 -3.68 0.06 25.30
C GLN A 152 -2.66 0.50 24.26
N VAL A 153 -2.48 -0.32 23.24
CA VAL A 153 -1.52 -0.10 22.16
C VAL A 153 -2.29 0.18 20.87
N PHE A 154 -1.96 1.29 20.22
CA PHE A 154 -2.52 1.69 18.94
C PHE A 154 -1.37 1.88 17.95
N LEU A 155 -1.41 1.15 16.85
CA LEU A 155 -0.34 1.07 15.86
C LEU A 155 -0.82 1.54 14.48
N VAL A 156 0.15 1.80 13.61
CA VAL A 156 -0.04 1.82 12.15
C VAL A 156 -0.82 0.57 11.70
N GLN A 157 -1.73 0.74 10.75
CA GLN A 157 -2.57 -0.32 10.19
C GLN A 157 -2.08 -0.62 8.77
N GLY A 158 -1.52 -1.81 8.54
CA GLY A 158 -0.92 -2.19 7.26
C GLY A 158 0.59 -2.01 7.24
N ASP A 159 1.16 -2.22 6.07
CA ASP A 159 2.61 -2.31 5.88
C ASP A 159 3.23 -1.02 5.34
N TYR A 160 4.51 -0.85 5.64
CA TYR A 160 5.37 0.20 5.11
C TYR A 160 6.79 -0.36 4.95
N THR A 161 7.61 0.29 4.12
CA THR A 161 9.05 0.01 4.05
C THR A 161 9.84 1.06 4.84
N TYR A 162 10.90 0.60 5.50
CA TYR A 162 11.74 1.44 6.33
C TYR A 162 12.79 2.16 5.48
N TYR A 163 12.57 3.47 5.30
CA TYR A 163 13.56 4.34 4.66
C TYR A 163 14.47 4.99 5.70
N HIS A 164 15.78 4.93 5.47
CA HIS A 164 16.81 5.48 6.34
C HIS A 164 18.02 5.99 5.55
N TYR A 165 18.98 6.60 6.26
CA TYR A 165 20.17 7.20 5.66
C TYR A 165 21.00 6.22 4.81
N GLY A 166 21.58 6.76 3.73
CA GLY A 166 22.49 6.04 2.83
C GLY A 166 21.79 5.17 1.77
N GLN A 167 20.48 4.99 1.85
CA GLN A 167 19.73 4.23 0.85
C GLN A 167 19.60 5.00 -0.49
N GLY A 168 19.51 4.26 -1.60
CA GLY A 168 19.41 4.83 -2.95
C GLY A 168 20.66 5.60 -3.39
N GLY A 169 21.84 5.29 -2.83
CA GLY A 169 23.11 5.94 -3.16
C GLY A 169 23.21 7.41 -2.76
N THR A 170 22.25 7.93 -2.00
CA THR A 170 22.21 9.34 -1.60
C THR A 170 23.01 9.55 -0.32
N SER A 171 23.90 10.55 -0.30
CA SER A 171 24.61 10.97 0.91
C SER A 171 23.79 11.99 1.69
N ASP A 172 22.84 11.49 2.48
CA ASP A 172 21.84 12.29 3.18
C ASP A 172 22.04 12.38 4.70
N VAL A 173 23.15 11.83 5.21
CA VAL A 173 23.51 11.91 6.62
C VAL A 173 23.60 13.37 7.07
N GLY A 174 22.80 13.70 8.07
CA GLY A 174 22.77 15.03 8.71
C GLY A 174 21.73 16.00 8.11
N TRP A 175 21.01 15.65 7.04
CA TRP A 175 20.00 16.53 6.45
C TRP A 175 18.76 15.82 5.88
N GLY A 176 18.83 14.50 5.67
CA GLY A 176 17.78 13.71 5.01
C GLY A 176 16.66 13.19 5.91
N CYS A 177 16.70 13.40 7.24
CA CYS A 177 15.85 12.64 8.18
C CYS A 177 14.35 12.77 7.86
N ALA A 178 13.89 13.99 7.55
CA ALA A 178 12.50 14.24 7.19
C ALA A 178 12.14 13.68 5.79
N TYR A 179 13.08 13.64 4.85
CA TYR A 179 12.88 13.02 3.54
C TYR A 179 12.67 11.51 3.69
N ARG A 180 13.47 10.84 4.51
CA ARG A 180 13.33 9.40 4.79
C ARG A 180 12.03 9.07 5.53
N SER A 181 11.63 9.90 6.48
CA SER A 181 10.32 9.78 7.14
C SER A 181 9.18 9.93 6.13
N LEU A 182 9.28 10.90 5.21
CA LEU A 182 8.31 11.07 4.11
C LEU A 182 8.27 9.85 3.19
N GLN A 183 9.42 9.31 2.78
CA GLN A 183 9.49 8.10 1.95
C GLN A 183 8.82 6.90 2.66
N THR A 184 9.04 6.75 3.96
CA THR A 184 8.34 5.74 4.78
C THR A 184 6.82 5.93 4.73
N ILE A 185 6.33 7.17 4.90
CA ILE A 185 4.89 7.47 4.77
C ILE A 185 4.38 7.18 3.36
N ALA A 186 5.09 7.61 2.33
CA ALA A 186 4.71 7.39 0.93
C ALA A 186 4.63 5.89 0.61
N SER A 187 5.56 5.09 1.13
CA SER A 187 5.55 3.63 0.98
C SER A 187 4.33 2.98 1.60
N TRP A 188 3.83 3.51 2.73
CA TRP A 188 2.61 3.01 3.35
C TRP A 188 1.42 3.23 2.42
N PHE A 189 1.26 4.44 1.86
CA PHE A 189 0.17 4.72 0.92
C PHE A 189 0.27 3.87 -0.35
N ASN A 190 1.48 3.56 -0.80
CA ASN A 190 1.70 2.67 -1.93
C ASN A 190 1.32 1.22 -1.61
N LEU A 191 1.83 0.66 -0.51
CA LEU A 191 1.56 -0.72 -0.09
C LEU A 191 0.10 -0.95 0.30
N GLN A 192 -0.61 0.10 0.73
CA GLN A 192 -2.05 0.04 1.02
C GLN A 192 -2.91 0.37 -0.22
N ALA A 193 -2.30 0.49 -1.39
CA ALA A 193 -2.90 0.75 -2.69
C ALA A 193 -3.69 2.07 -2.82
N TYR A 194 -3.42 3.06 -1.96
CA TYR A 194 -3.95 4.41 -2.14
C TYR A 194 -3.29 5.13 -3.33
N THR A 195 -2.05 4.75 -3.66
CA THR A 195 -1.34 5.26 -4.83
C THR A 195 -0.50 4.17 -5.48
N SER A 196 -0.37 4.22 -6.81
CA SER A 196 0.59 3.38 -7.55
C SER A 196 1.99 4.01 -7.61
N ARG A 197 2.14 5.25 -7.13
CA ARG A 197 3.43 5.95 -7.11
C ARG A 197 4.36 5.34 -6.07
N THR A 198 5.60 5.10 -6.45
CA THR A 198 6.68 4.72 -5.53
C THR A 198 7.08 5.88 -4.61
N ALA A 199 7.86 5.60 -3.57
CA ALA A 199 8.36 6.65 -2.70
C ALA A 199 9.24 7.63 -3.49
N PRO A 200 9.01 8.95 -3.39
CA PRO A 200 9.75 9.93 -4.19
C PRO A 200 11.21 10.04 -3.73
N SER A 201 12.09 10.34 -4.68
CA SER A 201 13.49 10.69 -4.42
C SER A 201 13.62 12.05 -3.70
N HIS A 202 14.81 12.34 -3.15
CA HIS A 202 15.08 13.65 -2.53
C HIS A 202 14.88 14.79 -3.52
N GLU A 203 15.31 14.60 -4.77
CA GLU A 203 15.18 15.60 -5.81
C GLU A 203 13.71 15.83 -6.20
N GLU A 204 12.90 14.77 -6.31
CA GLU A 204 11.45 14.92 -6.54
C GLU A 204 10.75 15.64 -5.38
N ILE A 205 11.13 15.34 -4.14
CA ILE A 205 10.60 16.02 -2.94
C ILE A 205 10.95 17.51 -3.00
N GLN A 206 12.20 17.85 -3.34
CA GLN A 206 12.65 19.24 -3.47
C GLN A 206 11.95 19.96 -4.62
N GLN A 207 11.82 19.29 -5.77
CA GLN A 207 11.14 19.82 -6.94
C GLN A 207 9.67 20.11 -6.65
N ALA A 208 8.99 19.21 -5.93
CA ALA A 208 7.62 19.42 -5.49
C ALA A 208 7.48 20.75 -4.73
N LEU A 209 8.32 20.96 -3.71
CA LEU A 209 8.32 22.20 -2.92
C LEU A 209 8.58 23.47 -3.75
N VAL A 210 9.41 23.37 -4.79
CA VAL A 210 9.65 24.48 -5.74
C VAL A 210 8.42 24.73 -6.62
N ASP A 211 7.78 23.68 -7.11
CA ASP A 211 6.64 23.76 -8.02
C ASP A 211 5.42 24.42 -7.37
N VAL A 212 5.20 24.23 -6.07
CA VAL A 212 4.14 24.93 -5.30
C VAL A 212 4.56 26.31 -4.79
N GLY A 213 5.80 26.72 -5.06
CA GLY A 213 6.33 28.02 -4.65
C GLY A 213 6.72 28.15 -3.19
N ASP A 214 6.84 27.04 -2.43
CA ASP A 214 7.32 27.06 -1.04
C ASP A 214 8.83 27.37 -0.96
N LYS A 215 9.60 26.86 -1.93
CA LYS A 215 11.06 27.00 -1.97
C LYS A 215 11.56 27.65 -3.27
N PRO A 216 12.71 28.34 -3.23
CA PRO A 216 13.38 28.85 -4.43
C PRO A 216 13.94 27.71 -5.31
N LYS A 217 14.18 27.98 -6.59
CA LYS A 217 14.69 26.99 -7.57
C LYS A 217 16.03 26.36 -7.19
N ASP A 218 16.88 27.06 -6.44
CA ASP A 218 18.17 26.55 -5.94
C ASP A 218 18.01 25.54 -4.78
N PHE A 219 16.77 25.22 -4.38
CA PHE A 219 16.46 24.20 -3.38
C PHE A 219 16.65 22.78 -3.92
N VAL A 220 16.38 22.59 -5.20
CA VAL A 220 16.60 21.31 -5.89
C VAL A 220 18.09 21.03 -6.00
N GLY A 221 18.49 19.80 -5.65
CA GLY A 221 19.89 19.37 -5.55
C GLY A 221 20.60 19.88 -4.29
N SER A 222 19.94 20.64 -3.42
CA SER A 222 20.55 21.13 -2.18
C SER A 222 20.54 20.06 -1.08
N ARG A 223 21.32 20.30 -0.01
CA ARG A 223 21.36 19.45 1.20
C ARG A 223 20.60 20.08 2.37
N ARG A 224 19.55 20.84 2.06
CA ARG A 224 18.75 21.55 3.07
C ARG A 224 17.72 20.62 3.69
N TRP A 225 17.56 20.74 5.00
CA TRP A 225 16.54 20.04 5.78
C TRP A 225 15.14 20.58 5.45
N ILE A 226 14.13 19.74 5.66
CA ILE A 226 12.70 20.09 5.58
C ILE A 226 12.03 19.73 6.90
N GLY A 227 10.88 20.33 7.19
CA GLY A 227 10.09 20.07 8.39
C GLY A 227 8.74 19.40 8.09
N SER A 228 7.91 19.28 9.11
CA SER A 228 6.59 18.64 9.03
C SER A 228 5.62 19.36 8.08
N ILE A 229 5.76 20.68 7.91
CA ILE A 229 4.93 21.47 6.99
C ILE A 229 5.29 21.11 5.55
N GLU A 230 6.57 21.12 5.21
CA GLU A 230 7.04 20.71 3.88
C GLU A 230 6.65 19.25 3.57
N VAL A 231 6.74 18.36 4.56
CA VAL A 231 6.27 16.97 4.41
C VAL A 231 4.78 16.92 4.05
N GLN A 232 3.92 17.67 4.75
CA GLN A 232 2.50 17.78 4.42
C GLN A 232 2.28 18.30 3.00
N VAL A 233 3.00 19.34 2.60
CA VAL A 233 2.88 19.96 1.26
C VAL A 233 3.22 18.94 0.18
N VAL A 234 4.34 18.21 0.34
CA VAL A 234 4.80 17.23 -0.64
C VAL A 234 3.86 16.02 -0.71
N LEU A 235 3.34 15.54 0.43
CA LEU A 235 2.32 14.48 0.44
C LEU A 235 1.04 14.91 -0.30
N GLY A 236 0.60 16.15 -0.11
CA GLY A 236 -0.55 16.71 -0.82
C GLY A 236 -0.31 16.81 -2.33
N GLN A 237 0.87 17.31 -2.72
CA GLN A 237 1.18 17.55 -4.13
C GLN A 237 1.50 16.29 -4.92
N LEU A 238 2.34 15.40 -4.39
CA LEU A 238 2.83 14.25 -5.14
C LEU A 238 1.90 13.04 -5.06
N LEU A 239 1.16 12.90 -3.94
CA LEU A 239 0.31 11.73 -3.68
C LEU A 239 -1.19 12.10 -3.52
N GLY A 240 -1.56 13.38 -3.49
CA GLY A 240 -2.95 13.79 -3.24
C GLY A 240 -3.40 13.57 -1.78
N ILE A 241 -2.46 13.41 -0.85
CA ILE A 241 -2.76 13.05 0.54
C ILE A 241 -2.87 14.29 1.42
N SER A 242 -4.05 14.49 1.99
CA SER A 242 -4.25 15.51 3.02
C SER A 242 -3.61 15.08 4.34
N SER A 243 -2.99 16.01 5.05
CA SER A 243 -2.41 15.76 6.38
C SER A 243 -2.87 16.82 7.38
N ARG A 244 -2.81 16.50 8.66
CA ARG A 244 -3.08 17.42 9.77
C ARG A 244 -1.79 17.69 10.54
N ILE A 245 -1.56 18.95 10.92
CA ILE A 245 -0.39 19.34 11.71
C ILE A 245 -0.81 19.52 13.17
N VAL A 246 -0.04 18.91 14.07
CA VAL A 246 -0.16 19.11 15.52
C VAL A 246 1.12 19.77 16.00
N CYS A 247 0.98 20.96 16.57
CA CYS A 247 2.10 21.75 17.08
C CYS A 247 2.19 21.60 18.59
N ILE A 248 3.38 21.27 19.10
CA ILE A 248 3.66 21.10 20.51
C ILE A 248 4.78 22.06 20.89
N SER A 249 4.56 22.88 21.91
CA SER A 249 5.50 23.95 22.28
C SER A 249 6.74 23.41 22.99
N LYS A 250 6.62 22.28 23.71
CA LYS A 250 7.69 21.66 24.49
C LYS A 250 7.64 20.13 24.39
N GLY A 251 8.78 19.47 24.23
CA GLY A 251 8.87 18.00 24.24
C GLY A 251 8.33 17.36 25.53
N SER A 252 8.38 18.06 26.67
CA SER A 252 7.76 17.58 27.91
C SER A 252 6.23 17.47 27.84
N GLU A 253 5.60 18.13 26.88
CA GLU A 253 4.14 18.13 26.68
C GLU A 253 3.69 17.05 25.68
N LEU A 254 4.61 16.25 25.12
CA LEU A 254 4.24 15.25 24.11
C LEU A 254 3.25 14.20 24.64
N GLU A 255 3.29 13.89 25.94
CA GLU A 255 2.32 13.00 26.58
C GLU A 255 0.89 13.55 26.52
N SER A 256 0.71 14.87 26.47
CA SER A 256 -0.62 15.49 26.33
C SER A 256 -1.26 15.20 24.96
N CYS A 257 -0.44 14.96 23.93
CA CYS A 257 -0.86 14.56 22.60
C CYS A 257 -1.10 13.05 22.45
N ALA A 258 -0.93 12.25 23.52
CA ALA A 258 -1.15 10.80 23.46
C ALA A 258 -2.56 10.45 22.96
N ARG A 259 -3.59 11.17 23.44
CA ARG A 259 -4.99 10.94 23.01
C ARG A 259 -5.19 11.21 21.52
N GLU A 260 -4.49 12.20 21.00
CA GLU A 260 -4.58 12.59 19.60
C GLU A 260 -3.95 11.53 18.69
N LEU A 261 -2.81 10.98 19.11
CA LEU A 261 -2.19 9.82 18.46
C LEU A 261 -3.06 8.56 18.57
N VAL A 262 -3.70 8.32 19.72
CA VAL A 262 -4.65 7.21 19.90
C VAL A 262 -5.79 7.32 18.89
N THR A 263 -6.41 8.49 18.75
CA THR A 263 -7.45 8.73 17.76
C THR A 263 -6.93 8.54 16.35
N HIS A 264 -5.75 9.08 16.03
CA HIS A 264 -5.12 8.95 14.73
C HIS A 264 -4.87 7.49 14.34
N PHE A 265 -4.22 6.70 15.18
CA PHE A 265 -3.93 5.29 14.89
C PHE A 265 -5.19 4.41 14.89
N SER A 266 -6.24 4.80 15.60
CA SER A 266 -7.53 4.12 15.55
C SER A 266 -8.29 4.41 14.24
N CYS A 267 -8.35 5.68 13.82
CA CYS A 267 -9.21 6.13 12.73
C CYS A 267 -8.52 6.23 11.37
N GLU A 268 -7.21 6.43 11.35
CA GLU A 268 -6.37 6.59 10.16
C GLU A 268 -5.31 5.49 10.08
N GLY A 269 -4.60 5.21 11.17
CA GLY A 269 -3.60 4.14 11.18
C GLY A 269 -2.42 4.38 10.23
N THR A 270 -2.14 5.64 9.85
CA THR A 270 -1.00 5.99 8.99
C THR A 270 0.24 6.32 9.85
N PRO A 271 1.47 6.12 9.33
CA PRO A 271 2.68 6.57 10.01
C PRO A 271 2.71 8.09 10.18
N VAL A 272 3.23 8.58 11.30
CA VAL A 272 3.26 10.01 11.65
C VAL A 272 4.69 10.51 11.64
N MET A 273 5.00 11.55 10.87
CA MET A 273 6.31 12.21 10.96
C MET A 273 6.30 13.20 12.11
N ILE A 274 7.35 13.21 12.93
CA ILE A 274 7.57 14.20 13.98
C ILE A 274 8.89 14.93 13.71
N GLY A 275 8.85 16.26 13.66
CA GLY A 275 10.01 17.12 13.48
C GLY A 275 10.24 18.00 14.70
N GLY A 276 11.48 18.06 15.19
CA GLY A 276 11.91 18.96 16.28
C GLY A 276 13.27 19.57 15.96
N GLY A 277 13.29 20.87 15.62
CA GLY A 277 14.48 21.51 15.08
C GLY A 277 14.92 20.84 13.78
N VAL A 278 16.18 20.38 13.73
CA VAL A 278 16.79 19.73 12.54
C VAL A 278 16.67 18.20 12.54
N LEU A 279 15.98 17.62 13.53
CA LEU A 279 15.80 16.17 13.65
C LEU A 279 14.37 15.77 13.34
N ALA A 280 14.22 14.64 12.66
CA ALA A 280 12.93 14.05 12.34
C ALA A 280 12.93 12.56 12.67
N HIS A 281 11.78 12.07 13.13
CA HIS A 281 11.53 10.64 13.34
C HIS A 281 10.15 10.27 12.79
N THR A 282 9.87 8.97 12.69
CA THR A 282 8.54 8.47 12.34
C THR A 282 7.94 7.75 13.55
N ILE A 283 6.78 8.19 14.02
CA ILE A 283 5.98 7.52 15.05
C ILE A 283 5.06 6.52 14.34
N LEU A 284 5.16 5.25 14.74
CA LEU A 284 4.39 4.14 14.19
C LEU A 284 3.27 3.68 15.13
N GLY A 285 3.23 4.21 16.34
CA GLY A 285 2.23 3.83 17.32
C GLY A 285 2.42 4.51 18.66
N VAL A 286 1.39 4.39 19.48
CA VAL A 286 1.35 4.89 20.84
C VAL A 286 0.81 3.83 21.77
N MET A 287 1.45 3.68 22.92
CA MET A 287 0.93 2.94 24.06
C MET A 287 0.51 3.96 25.10
N TRP A 288 -0.71 3.84 25.61
CA TRP A 288 -1.25 4.79 26.57
C TRP A 288 -2.07 4.07 27.64
N SER A 289 -1.73 4.31 28.91
CA SER A 289 -2.54 3.89 30.06
C SER A 289 -3.49 5.01 30.48
N LYS A 290 -4.79 4.72 30.44
CA LYS A 290 -5.82 5.66 30.93
C LYS A 290 -5.71 5.92 32.43
N THR A 291 -5.22 4.92 33.18
CA THR A 291 -5.15 4.96 34.65
C THR A 291 -3.92 5.73 35.14
N SER A 292 -2.73 5.38 34.65
CA SER A 292 -1.49 6.03 35.09
C SER A 292 -1.11 7.27 34.28
N GLY A 293 -1.70 7.47 33.10
CA GLY A 293 -1.29 8.49 32.13
C GLY A 293 0.00 8.14 31.39
N GLU A 294 0.63 7.01 31.72
CA GLU A 294 1.91 6.61 31.14
C GLU A 294 1.80 6.41 29.63
N THR A 295 2.72 7.07 28.91
CA THR A 295 2.76 7.06 27.45
C THR A 295 4.09 6.48 26.97
N ARG A 296 4.05 5.70 25.90
CA ARG A 296 5.22 5.28 25.11
C ARG A 296 4.94 5.50 23.63
N PHE A 297 5.98 5.87 22.90
CA PHE A 297 5.93 6.11 21.47
C PHE A 297 6.73 5.02 20.77
N LEU A 298 6.14 4.34 19.80
CA LEU A 298 6.87 3.44 18.93
C LEU A 298 7.51 4.29 17.83
N VAL A 299 8.84 4.40 17.87
CA VAL A 299 9.61 5.27 16.98
C VAL A 299 10.42 4.44 16.01
N LEU A 300 10.42 4.88 14.75
CA LEU A 300 11.30 4.45 13.69
C LEU A 300 12.22 5.61 13.33
N ASP A 301 13.52 5.38 13.49
CA ASP A 301 14.55 6.38 13.44
C ASP A 301 15.23 6.40 12.06
N PRO A 302 14.98 7.41 11.21
CA PRO A 302 15.54 7.46 9.86
C PRO A 302 17.07 7.68 9.81
N HIS A 303 17.72 7.93 10.95
CA HIS A 303 19.15 8.22 11.00
C HIS A 303 20.04 6.97 10.92
N TYR A 304 19.46 5.77 10.90
CA TYR A 304 20.21 4.52 10.74
C TYR A 304 20.99 4.52 9.42
N THR A 305 22.26 4.15 9.47
CA THR A 305 23.17 4.11 8.31
C THR A 305 23.70 2.71 8.00
N GLY A 306 23.21 1.69 8.69
CA GLY A 306 23.67 0.32 8.50
C GLY A 306 22.94 -0.39 7.35
N PRO A 307 23.21 -1.70 7.16
CA PRO A 307 22.50 -2.50 6.15
C PRO A 307 21.03 -2.73 6.54
N ASP A 308 20.20 -3.03 5.54
CA ASP A 308 18.79 -3.46 5.67
C ASP A 308 18.69 -4.86 6.33
N ASP A 309 19.10 -4.94 7.60
CA ASP A 309 19.03 -6.11 8.47
C ASP A 309 18.17 -5.80 9.70
N LEU A 310 17.24 -6.70 9.99
CA LEU A 310 16.29 -6.54 11.09
C LEU A 310 16.97 -6.53 12.45
N ASN A 311 17.96 -7.41 12.69
CA ASN A 311 18.54 -7.55 14.03
C ASN A 311 19.24 -6.26 14.50
N PRO A 312 20.14 -5.63 13.72
CA PRO A 312 20.75 -4.36 14.12
C PRO A 312 19.73 -3.23 14.33
N VAL A 313 18.64 -3.21 13.57
CA VAL A 313 17.59 -2.20 13.66
C VAL A 313 16.82 -2.32 14.98
N LEU A 314 16.50 -3.55 15.40
CA LEU A 314 15.77 -3.79 16.64
C LEU A 314 16.67 -3.73 17.87
N ASP A 315 17.81 -4.41 17.86
CA ASP A 315 18.70 -4.55 19.02
C ASP A 315 19.29 -3.21 19.48
N LYS A 316 19.57 -2.31 18.53
CA LYS A 316 20.07 -0.95 18.81
C LYS A 316 18.94 0.06 18.98
N GLY A 317 17.69 -0.36 18.86
CA GLY A 317 16.51 0.47 19.09
C GLY A 317 16.28 1.56 18.06
N TRP A 318 16.68 1.36 16.80
CA TRP A 318 16.34 2.22 15.65
C TRP A 318 14.85 2.10 15.30
N CYS A 319 14.27 0.91 15.50
CA CYS A 319 12.83 0.74 15.64
C CYS A 319 12.55 0.27 17.06
N GLY A 320 11.78 1.02 17.85
CA GLY A 320 11.56 0.66 19.24
C GLY A 320 10.64 1.58 20.03
N TRP A 321 10.19 1.09 21.18
CA TRP A 321 9.38 1.85 22.12
C TRP A 321 10.24 2.82 22.94
N LYS A 322 9.87 4.10 22.93
CA LYS A 322 10.56 5.20 23.61
C LYS A 322 9.62 5.86 24.63
N ARG A 323 10.17 6.38 25.74
CA ARG A 323 9.41 7.19 26.71
C ARG A 323 9.48 8.67 26.30
N VAL A 324 8.79 9.52 27.07
CA VAL A 324 8.80 10.97 26.81
C VAL A 324 10.19 11.59 26.93
N ASP A 325 11.08 11.01 27.75
CA ASP A 325 12.47 11.43 27.93
C ASP A 325 13.35 11.29 26.69
N PHE A 326 12.89 10.57 25.67
CA PHE A 326 13.51 10.54 24.35
C PHE A 326 13.44 11.89 23.64
N TRP A 327 12.41 12.68 23.90
CA TRP A 327 12.20 13.98 23.29
C TRP A 327 12.86 15.07 24.12
N ALA A 328 13.53 16.02 23.47
CA ALA A 328 14.19 17.13 24.14
C ALA A 328 13.13 18.03 24.82
N PRO A 329 13.14 18.17 26.16
CA PRO A 329 12.00 18.69 26.91
C PRO A 329 11.65 20.15 26.57
N ASN A 330 12.65 20.95 26.19
CA ASN A 330 12.48 22.38 25.89
C ASN A 330 12.42 22.70 24.38
N SER A 331 12.33 21.69 23.52
CA SER A 331 12.20 21.88 22.07
C SER A 331 10.75 21.87 21.64
N PHE A 332 10.41 22.66 20.62
CA PHE A 332 9.12 22.55 19.95
C PHE A 332 9.12 21.35 19.00
N TYR A 333 7.94 20.76 18.81
CA TYR A 333 7.74 19.64 17.89
C TYR A 333 6.50 19.86 17.04
N ASN A 334 6.60 19.56 15.75
CA ASN A 334 5.46 19.49 14.85
C ASN A 334 5.27 18.04 14.42
N LEU A 335 4.04 17.54 14.48
CA LEU A 335 3.68 16.23 13.98
C LEU A 335 2.84 16.39 12.72
N CYS A 336 3.25 15.74 11.64
CA CYS A 336 2.46 15.60 10.42
C CYS A 336 1.72 14.27 10.46
N LEU A 337 0.39 14.34 10.53
CA LEU A 337 -0.53 13.21 10.63
C LEU A 337 -1.25 13.03 9.28
N PRO A 338 -0.78 12.15 8.37
CA PRO A 338 -1.41 11.92 7.08
C PRO A 338 -2.79 11.28 7.23
N LEU A 339 -3.79 11.76 6.52
CA LEU A 339 -5.15 11.23 6.57
C LEU A 339 -5.36 10.22 5.45
N ARG A 340 -6.13 9.16 5.69
CA ARG A 340 -6.51 8.24 4.63
C ARG A 340 -7.55 8.89 3.72
N PRO A 341 -7.35 8.86 2.39
CA PRO A 341 -8.43 9.10 1.45
C PRO A 341 -9.59 8.14 1.76
N ARG A 342 -10.83 8.65 1.74
CA ARG A 342 -12.02 7.82 1.97
C ARG A 342 -12.44 7.18 0.64
N GLU A 343 -11.61 6.25 0.18
CA GLU A 343 -11.73 5.55 -1.11
C GLU A 343 -11.46 4.05 -0.95
N PHE A 344 -11.88 3.26 -1.95
CA PHE A 344 -11.75 1.81 -2.00
C PHE A 344 -11.28 1.28 -3.38
#